data_AF-A0A2V9S6G4-F1
#
_entry.id   AF-A0A2V9S6G4-F1
#
_cell.length_a   1.000
_cell.length_b   1.000
_cell.length_c   1.000
_cell.angle_alpha   90.00
_cell.angle_beta   90.00
_cell.angle_gamma   90.00
#
_symmetry.space_group_name_H-M   'P 1'
#
loop_
_entity.id
_entity.type
_entity.pdbx_description
1 polymer ?
#
loop_
_entity_poly.entity_id
_entity_poly.type
_entity_poly.pdbx_seq_one_letter_code
_entity_poly.pdbx_strand_id
1 'polypeptide(L)'
;MRRSVIIFAVLLSITAATFAWNATDVEQLKSRVPSARVEELPSLCTQIAKKQADSADNFYKEGKVDEARAAVGDVVNYSDKARDAAIRSGKKVKDTEIAVRKMAEKLRNIKRTLAFEDQAPVQGAIDRLEQMRTDLFERMFGKKKK
;
A
#
# COMPACT_ATOMS: atom_id res chain seq x y z
N MET A 1 -37.75 7.63 24.83
CA MET A 1 -36.89 8.49 23.99
C MET A 1 -35.45 8.61 24.50
N ARG A 2 -35.18 8.89 25.80
CA ARG A 2 -33.81 8.98 26.35
C ARG A 2 -32.96 7.70 26.27
N ARG A 3 -33.56 6.50 26.38
CA ARG A 3 -32.83 5.21 26.33
C ARG A 3 -32.41 4.80 24.90
N SER A 4 -33.16 5.21 23.88
CA SER A 4 -32.86 4.90 22.47
C SER A 4 -31.69 5.71 21.91
N VAL A 5 -31.42 6.89 22.48
CA VAL A 5 -30.28 7.75 22.10
C VAL A 5 -28.95 7.20 22.62
N ILE A 6 -28.96 6.50 23.76
CA ILE A 6 -27.74 5.92 24.36
C ILE A 6 -27.22 4.72 23.55
N ILE A 7 -28.12 3.95 22.93
CA ILE A 7 -27.74 2.76 22.13
C ILE A 7 -27.08 3.17 20.81
N PHE A 8 -27.48 4.29 20.19
CA PHE A 8 -26.86 4.80 18.97
C PHE A 8 -25.46 5.38 19.20
N ALA A 9 -25.17 5.91 20.39
CA ALA A 9 -23.87 6.49 20.73
C ALA A 9 -22.76 5.44 20.95
N VAL A 10 -23.12 4.21 21.33
CA VAL A 10 -22.15 3.12 21.56
C VAL A 10 -21.75 2.40 20.27
N LEU A 11 -22.57 2.45 19.22
CA LEU A 11 -22.26 1.86 17.91
C LEU A 11 -21.34 2.73 17.04
N LEU A 12 -21.25 4.03 17.32
CA LEU A 12 -20.40 4.95 16.55
C LEU A 12 -18.93 4.97 17.01
N SER A 13 -18.62 4.47 18.21
CA SER A 13 -17.26 4.48 18.77
C SER A 13 -16.40 3.28 18.36
N ILE A 14 -16.99 2.22 17.83
CA ILE A 14 -16.27 0.98 17.48
C ILE A 14 -15.47 1.15 16.17
N THR A 15 -15.87 2.03 15.26
CA THR A 15 -15.18 2.24 13.97
C THR A 15 -13.86 3.00 14.11
N ALA A 16 -13.74 3.90 15.10
CA ALA A 16 -12.50 4.68 15.29
C ALA A 16 -11.35 3.83 15.87
N ALA A 17 -11.65 2.81 16.67
CA ALA A 17 -10.64 2.00 17.35
C ALA A 17 -9.82 1.11 16.41
N THR A 18 -10.43 0.60 15.33
CA THR A 18 -9.73 -0.25 14.34
C THR A 18 -8.75 0.56 13.49
N PHE A 19 -9.01 1.85 13.30
CA PHE A 19 -8.18 2.72 12.49
C PHE A 19 -6.90 3.15 13.21
N ALA A 20 -7.01 3.55 14.48
CA ALA A 20 -5.85 3.96 15.30
C ALA A 20 -4.82 2.81 15.47
N TRP A 21 -5.29 1.57 15.54
CA TRP A 21 -4.42 0.40 15.59
C TRP A 21 -3.59 0.24 14.31
N ASN A 22 -4.23 0.33 13.14
CA ASN A 22 -3.54 0.15 11.85
C ASN A 22 -2.49 1.24 11.61
N ALA A 23 -2.76 2.49 11.99
CA ALA A 23 -1.78 3.58 11.89
C ALA A 23 -0.55 3.33 12.76
N THR A 24 -0.75 2.91 14.02
CA THR A 24 0.34 2.60 14.96
C THR A 24 1.22 1.46 14.43
N ASP A 25 0.60 0.43 13.85
CA ASP A 25 1.29 -0.71 13.26
C ASP A 25 2.10 -0.34 12.00
N VAL A 26 1.56 0.50 11.11
CA VAL A 26 2.30 0.98 9.92
C VAL A 26 3.53 1.79 10.34
N GLU A 27 3.41 2.70 11.29
CA GLU A 27 4.55 3.49 11.77
C GLU A 27 5.62 2.62 12.45
N GLN A 28 5.20 1.60 13.20
CA GLN A 28 6.12 0.60 13.75
C GLN A 28 6.89 -0.13 12.64
N LEU A 29 6.21 -0.55 11.56
CA LEU A 29 6.89 -1.18 10.43
C LEU A 29 7.84 -0.21 9.72
N LYS A 30 7.44 1.05 9.52
CA LYS A 30 8.29 2.08 8.90
C LYS A 30 9.55 2.33 9.71
N SER A 31 9.45 2.39 11.05
CA SER A 31 10.60 2.59 11.94
C SER A 31 11.66 1.48 11.86
N ARG A 32 11.29 0.29 11.40
CA ARG A 32 12.20 -0.85 11.20
C ARG A 32 12.95 -0.80 9.88
N VAL A 33 12.48 -0.03 8.89
CA VAL A 33 13.07 0.03 7.55
C VAL A 33 14.53 0.51 7.57
N PRO A 34 14.92 1.57 8.31
CA PRO A 34 16.29 2.08 8.30
C PRO A 34 17.34 1.10 8.82
N SER A 35 16.96 0.18 9.70
CA SER A 35 17.88 -0.78 10.34
C SER A 35 17.76 -2.22 9.80
N ALA A 36 16.79 -2.49 8.93
CA ALA A 36 16.57 -3.81 8.36
C ALA A 36 17.67 -4.22 7.37
N ARG A 37 17.98 -5.52 7.32
CA ARG A 37 18.91 -6.06 6.34
C ARG A 37 18.32 -5.99 4.94
N VAL A 38 19.17 -5.89 3.92
CA VAL A 38 18.73 -5.77 2.51
C VAL A 38 17.85 -6.93 2.06
N GLU A 39 18.06 -8.15 2.58
CA GLU A 39 17.23 -9.32 2.30
C GLU A 39 15.86 -9.32 2.98
N GLU A 40 15.69 -8.53 4.04
CA GLU A 40 14.42 -8.39 4.80
C GLU A 40 13.55 -7.26 4.24
N LEU A 41 14.20 -6.24 3.67
CA LEU A 41 13.53 -5.07 3.09
C LEU A 41 12.42 -5.39 2.08
N PRO A 42 12.52 -6.38 1.17
CA PRO A 42 11.43 -6.69 0.23
C PRO A 42 10.14 -7.06 0.96
N SER A 43 10.25 -7.90 2.00
CA SER A 43 9.09 -8.33 2.77
C SER A 43 8.56 -7.23 3.67
N LEU A 44 9.44 -6.46 4.31
CA LEU A 44 9.02 -5.38 5.20
C LEU A 44 8.32 -4.26 4.41
N CYS A 45 8.90 -3.83 3.29
CA CYS A 45 8.35 -2.75 2.48
C CYS A 45 7.07 -3.15 1.75
N THR A 46 6.94 -4.40 1.27
CA THR A 46 5.66 -4.88 0.69
C THR A 46 4.54 -4.97 1.72
N GLN A 47 4.84 -5.29 2.99
CA GLN A 47 3.85 -5.26 4.07
C GLN A 47 3.34 -3.84 4.35
N ILE A 48 4.25 -2.86 4.41
CA ILE A 48 3.89 -1.44 4.57
C ILE A 48 3.02 -0.99 3.39
N ALA A 49 3.48 -1.23 2.16
CA ALA A 49 2.76 -0.83 0.96
C ALA A 49 1.35 -1.45 0.90
N LYS A 50 1.20 -2.73 1.25
CA LYS A 50 -0.11 -3.38 1.32
C LYS A 50 -1.04 -2.70 2.32
N LYS A 51 -0.56 -2.43 3.53
CA LYS A 51 -1.35 -1.73 4.56
C LYS A 51 -1.75 -0.34 4.10
N GLN A 52 -0.88 0.37 3.38
CA GLN A 52 -1.22 1.69 2.84
C GLN A 52 -2.22 1.63 1.69
N ALA A 53 -2.23 0.56 0.88
CA ALA A 53 -3.30 0.33 -0.08
C ALA A 53 -4.65 -0.01 0.61
N ASP A 54 -4.61 -0.60 1.80
CA ASP A 54 -5.78 -0.79 2.67
C ASP A 54 -6.27 0.54 3.26
N SER A 55 -5.36 1.37 3.79
CA SER A 55 -5.69 2.70 4.29
C SER A 55 -6.25 3.62 3.20
N ALA A 56 -5.66 3.64 2.00
CA ALA A 56 -6.12 4.47 0.89
C ALA A 56 -7.60 4.20 0.52
N ASP A 57 -7.99 2.93 0.43
CA ASP A 57 -9.37 2.53 0.15
C ASP A 57 -10.33 3.05 1.22
N ASN A 58 -9.95 2.93 2.50
CA ASN A 58 -10.77 3.42 3.61
C ASN A 58 -10.87 4.95 3.61
N PHE A 59 -9.75 5.65 3.38
CA PHE A 59 -9.74 7.11 3.32
C PHE A 59 -10.61 7.66 2.20
N TYR A 60 -10.56 7.06 1.00
CA TYR A 60 -11.47 7.44 -0.09
C TYR A 60 -12.95 7.21 0.27
N LYS A 61 -13.29 6.09 0.93
CA LYS A 61 -14.66 5.82 1.41
C LYS A 61 -15.13 6.80 2.49
N GLU A 62 -14.21 7.33 3.29
CA GLU A 62 -14.48 8.33 4.33
C GLU A 62 -14.44 9.78 3.82
N GLY A 63 -14.16 10.01 2.52
CA GLY A 63 -14.02 11.35 1.96
C GLY A 63 -12.73 12.08 2.36
N LYS A 64 -11.77 11.38 2.96
CA LYS A 64 -10.45 11.88 3.38
C LYS A 64 -9.46 11.83 2.22
N VAL A 65 -9.70 12.66 1.22
CA VAL A 65 -9.02 12.58 -0.09
C VAL A 65 -7.51 12.83 0.03
N ASP A 66 -7.08 13.77 0.86
CA ASP A 66 -5.65 14.10 1.01
C ASP A 66 -4.88 12.97 1.71
N GLU A 67 -5.47 12.37 2.74
CA GLU A 67 -4.91 11.20 3.41
C GLU A 67 -4.89 9.97 2.49
N ALA A 68 -5.92 9.82 1.65
CA ALA A 68 -5.96 8.77 0.64
C ALA A 68 -4.82 8.93 -0.36
N ARG A 69 -4.59 10.15 -0.86
CA ARG A 69 -3.50 10.47 -1.78
C ARG A 69 -2.13 10.23 -1.14
N ALA A 70 -1.95 10.63 0.12
CA ALA A 70 -0.73 10.35 0.87
C ALA A 70 -0.48 8.84 1.02
N ALA A 71 -1.52 8.07 1.34
CA ALA A 71 -1.43 6.61 1.43
C ALA A 71 -1.08 5.97 0.08
N VAL A 72 -1.67 6.44 -1.03
CA VAL A 72 -1.31 6.00 -2.40
C VAL A 72 0.16 6.32 -2.72
N GLY A 73 0.65 7.50 -2.32
CA GLY A 73 2.07 7.85 -2.45
C GLY A 73 2.98 6.89 -1.68
N ASP A 74 2.59 6.53 -0.46
CA ASP A 74 3.32 5.54 0.34
C ASP A 74 3.30 4.14 -0.30
N VAL A 75 2.18 3.72 -0.92
CA VAL A 75 2.12 2.45 -1.68
C VAL A 75 3.23 2.42 -2.73
N VAL A 76 3.37 3.49 -3.51
CA VAL A 76 4.42 3.59 -4.54
C VAL A 76 5.81 3.58 -3.91
N ASN A 77 6.06 4.45 -2.93
CA ASN A 77 7.37 4.61 -2.30
C ASN A 77 7.90 3.29 -1.69
N TYR A 78 7.06 2.60 -0.91
CA TYR A 78 7.48 1.35 -0.28
C TYR A 78 7.51 0.18 -1.28
N SER A 79 6.70 0.20 -2.34
CA SER A 79 6.84 -0.79 -3.43
C SER A 79 8.15 -0.62 -4.19
N ASP A 80 8.58 0.62 -4.45
CA ASP A 80 9.86 0.93 -5.08
C ASP A 80 11.03 0.42 -4.24
N LYS A 81 11.03 0.71 -2.92
CA LYS A 81 12.04 0.20 -1.98
C LYS A 81 12.07 -1.34 -1.95
N ALA A 82 10.90 -1.98 -1.99
CA ALA A 82 10.82 -3.43 -2.03
C ALA A 82 11.42 -3.99 -3.33
N ARG A 83 11.08 -3.41 -4.48
CA ARG A 83 11.64 -3.77 -5.78
C ARG A 83 13.16 -3.67 -5.75
N ASP A 84 13.69 -2.52 -5.35
CA ASP A 84 15.13 -2.26 -5.38
C ASP A 84 15.89 -3.23 -4.48
N ALA A 85 15.37 -3.49 -3.27
CA ALA A 85 15.96 -4.46 -2.37
C ALA A 85 15.89 -5.90 -2.91
N ALA A 86 14.79 -6.27 -3.58
CA ALA A 86 14.63 -7.60 -4.17
C ALA A 86 15.59 -7.80 -5.34
N ILE A 87 15.73 -6.79 -6.20
CA ILE A 87 16.68 -6.81 -7.33
C ILE A 87 18.12 -6.90 -6.81
N ARG A 88 18.49 -6.06 -5.84
CA ARG A 88 19.84 -5.99 -5.25
C ARG A 88 20.23 -7.27 -4.51
N SER A 89 19.36 -7.78 -3.65
CA SER A 89 19.64 -9.01 -2.89
C SER A 89 19.51 -10.28 -3.75
N GLY A 90 18.78 -10.19 -4.87
CA GLY A 90 18.35 -11.36 -5.65
C GLY A 90 17.35 -12.26 -4.90
N LYS A 91 16.90 -11.86 -3.71
CA LYS A 91 15.95 -12.62 -2.89
C LYS A 91 14.56 -12.02 -3.01
N LYS A 92 13.54 -12.87 -2.86
CA LYS A 92 12.12 -12.44 -2.82
C LYS A 92 11.63 -11.69 -4.06
N VAL A 93 12.31 -11.82 -5.21
CA VAL A 93 11.92 -11.13 -6.46
C VAL A 93 10.49 -11.49 -6.88
N LYS A 94 10.17 -12.79 -6.93
CA LYS A 94 8.82 -13.29 -7.24
C LYS A 94 7.79 -12.84 -6.20
N ASP A 95 8.10 -12.98 -4.91
CA ASP A 95 7.19 -12.59 -3.82
C ASP A 95 6.86 -11.09 -3.90
N THR A 96 7.86 -10.28 -4.25
CA THR A 96 7.71 -8.83 -4.44
C THR A 96 6.86 -8.52 -5.66
N GLU A 97 7.06 -9.19 -6.80
CA GLU A 97 6.22 -9.00 -8.00
C GLU A 97 4.76 -9.30 -7.70
N ILE A 98 4.49 -10.41 -7.01
CA ILE A 98 3.12 -10.81 -6.65
C ILE A 98 2.48 -9.76 -5.76
N ALA A 99 3.21 -9.21 -4.78
CA ALA A 99 2.71 -8.15 -3.92
C ALA A 99 2.38 -6.89 -4.72
N VAL A 100 3.31 -6.44 -5.57
CA VAL A 100 3.13 -5.26 -6.43
C VAL A 100 1.95 -5.43 -7.37
N ARG A 101 1.79 -6.59 -8.00
CA ARG A 101 0.63 -6.93 -8.85
C ARG A 101 -0.68 -6.78 -8.11
N LYS A 102 -0.79 -7.36 -6.91
CA LYS A 102 -2.00 -7.28 -6.09
C LYS A 102 -2.33 -5.84 -5.69
N MET A 103 -1.30 -5.02 -5.41
CA MET A 103 -1.50 -3.60 -5.13
C MET A 103 -1.98 -2.82 -6.36
N ALA A 104 -1.42 -3.09 -7.54
CA ALA A 104 -1.90 -2.48 -8.79
C ALA A 104 -3.37 -2.85 -9.09
N GLU A 105 -3.73 -4.13 -8.93
CA GLU A 105 -5.12 -4.60 -9.02
C GLU A 105 -6.04 -3.89 -8.02
N LYS A 106 -5.59 -3.74 -6.77
CA LYS A 106 -6.36 -3.04 -5.75
C LYS A 106 -6.56 -1.56 -6.09
N LEU A 107 -5.50 -0.85 -6.48
CA LEU A 107 -5.60 0.54 -6.89
C LEU A 107 -6.51 0.71 -8.12
N ARG A 108 -6.53 -0.23 -9.06
CA ARG A 108 -7.52 -0.23 -10.17
C ARG A 108 -8.95 -0.32 -9.67
N ASN A 109 -9.21 -1.14 -8.65
CA ASN A 109 -10.53 -1.26 -8.06
C ASN A 109 -10.93 0.04 -7.35
N ILE A 110 -10.03 0.63 -6.56
CA ILE A 110 -10.24 1.93 -5.92
C ILE A 110 -10.54 2.99 -6.98
N LYS A 111 -9.71 3.12 -8.01
CA LYS A 111 -9.87 4.13 -9.08
C LYS A 111 -11.27 4.12 -9.69
N ARG A 112 -11.86 2.93 -9.90
CA ARG A 112 -13.20 2.77 -10.49
C ARG A 112 -14.32 3.31 -9.59
N THR A 113 -14.08 3.51 -8.31
CA THR A 113 -15.06 4.06 -7.36
C THR A 113 -14.87 5.56 -7.11
N LEU A 114 -13.84 6.19 -7.66
CA LEU A 114 -13.53 7.60 -7.42
C LEU A 114 -14.21 8.53 -8.41
N ALA A 115 -14.47 9.76 -7.95
CA ALA A 115 -14.78 10.89 -8.81
C ALA A 115 -13.66 11.12 -9.82
N PHE A 116 -14.00 11.67 -10.98
CA PHE A 116 -13.09 11.77 -12.13
C PHE A 116 -11.78 12.51 -11.79
N GLU A 117 -11.90 13.60 -11.05
CA GLU A 117 -10.81 14.44 -10.56
C GLU A 117 -9.81 13.70 -9.65
N ASP A 118 -10.25 12.65 -8.96
CA ASP A 118 -9.42 11.86 -8.05
C ASP A 118 -8.80 10.62 -8.70
N GLN A 119 -9.17 10.31 -9.94
CA GLN A 119 -8.66 9.11 -10.63
C GLN A 119 -7.21 9.28 -11.10
N ALA A 120 -6.78 10.49 -11.47
CA ALA A 120 -5.47 10.71 -12.08
C ALA A 120 -4.29 10.36 -11.14
N PRO A 121 -4.27 10.76 -9.85
CA PRO A 121 -3.22 10.34 -8.92
C PRO A 121 -3.15 8.81 -8.74
N VAL A 122 -4.31 8.15 -8.67
CA VAL A 122 -4.36 6.69 -8.53
C VAL A 122 -3.90 5.98 -9.80
N GLN A 123 -4.23 6.54 -10.97
CA GLN A 123 -3.74 6.02 -12.25
C GLN A 123 -2.20 6.08 -12.34
N GLY A 124 -1.59 7.22 -11.97
CA GLY A 124 -0.13 7.33 -11.96
C GLY A 124 0.54 6.32 -11.03
N ALA A 125 -0.07 6.04 -9.88
CA ALA A 125 0.41 4.99 -8.97
C ALA A 125 0.29 3.59 -9.58
N ILE A 126 -0.82 3.28 -10.26
CA ILE A 126 -1.00 1.99 -10.97
C ILE A 126 0.10 1.83 -12.03
N ASP A 127 0.33 2.85 -12.86
CA ASP A 127 1.31 2.78 -13.95
C ASP A 127 2.72 2.59 -13.41
N ARG A 128 3.05 3.26 -12.30
CA ARG A 128 4.34 3.08 -11.62
C ARG A 128 4.49 1.67 -11.05
N LEU A 129 3.47 1.10 -10.42
CA LEU A 129 3.50 -0.29 -9.95
C LEU A 129 3.67 -1.28 -11.11
N GLU A 130 3.03 -1.05 -12.25
CA GLU A 130 3.20 -1.88 -13.45
C GLU A 130 4.62 -1.81 -14.02
N GLN A 131 5.25 -0.65 -14.01
CA GLN A 131 6.67 -0.52 -14.35
C GLN A 131 7.56 -1.34 -13.41
N MET A 132 7.32 -1.27 -12.09
CA MET A 132 8.08 -2.09 -11.12
C MET A 132 7.94 -3.60 -11.38
N ARG A 133 6.76 -4.05 -11.82
CA ARG A 133 6.56 -5.45 -12.19
C ARG A 133 7.40 -5.84 -13.39
N THR A 134 7.48 -4.97 -14.40
CA THR A 134 8.38 -5.16 -15.55
C THR A 134 9.82 -5.31 -15.09
N ASP A 135 10.32 -4.42 -14.23
CA ASP A 135 11.69 -4.50 -13.69
C ASP A 135 11.95 -5.83 -12.96
N LEU A 136 10.98 -6.30 -12.16
CA LEU A 136 11.06 -7.57 -11.44
C LEU A 136 11.04 -8.77 -12.40
N PHE A 137 10.22 -8.72 -13.46
CA PHE A 137 10.20 -9.75 -14.50
C PHE A 137 11.52 -9.81 -15.27
N GLU A 138 12.07 -8.65 -15.66
CA GLU A 138 13.39 -8.58 -16.29
C GLU A 138 14.47 -9.15 -15.37
N ARG A 139 14.37 -8.91 -14.06
CA ARG A 139 15.32 -9.51 -13.11
C ARG A 139 15.21 -11.04 -13.01
N MET A 140 14.01 -11.61 -13.15
CA MET A 140 13.76 -13.05 -13.08
C MET A 140 14.07 -13.78 -14.40
N PHE A 141 13.71 -13.18 -15.52
CA PHE A 141 13.67 -13.84 -16.83
C PHE A 141 14.51 -13.16 -17.91
N GLY A 142 15.03 -11.96 -17.63
CA GLY A 142 15.93 -11.25 -18.52
C GLY A 142 17.22 -12.02 -18.73
N LYS A 143 17.74 -11.96 -19.95
CA LYS A 143 19.06 -12.53 -20.26
C LYS A 143 20.09 -11.80 -19.41
N LYS A 144 20.88 -12.54 -18.61
CA LYS A 144 22.07 -11.96 -17.99
C LYS A 144 22.94 -11.42 -19.13
N LYS A 145 23.13 -10.09 -19.20
CA LYS A 145 24.15 -9.52 -20.07
C LYS A 145 25.48 -10.16 -19.65
N LYS A 146 26.10 -10.89 -20.59
CA LYS A 146 27.42 -11.50 -20.40
C LYS A 146 28.46 -10.42 -20.18
#